data_AF-A0A927ID63-F1
#
_entry.id   AF-A0A927ID63-F1
#
_cell.length_a   1.000
_cell.length_b   1.000
_cell.length_c   1.000
_cell.angle_alpha   90.00
_cell.angle_beta   90.00
_cell.angle_gamma   90.00
#
_symmetry.space_group_name_H-M   'P 1'
#
loop_
_entity.id
_entity.type
_entity.pdbx_description
1 polymer ?
#
loop_
_entity_poly.entity_id
_entity_poly.type
_entity_poly.pdbx_seq_one_letter_code
_entity_poly.pdbx_strand_id
1 'polypeptide(L)'
;MSTFHEFAAMVAHRHDPHLLDEGPDEQAARIAQRLAAFHATTPLAPAGDTVIDLAGFGTAPMRFVTADDGGYVLLSDVADALGWALHTAHAWADNEYEYALRDQRHADEARGDGRLGYEYMRGVVDLGVWMSIANPEAKPDGLGKRWSTAGDWLVSRDRLPALLLCSPWGHEFANNTMPHWAHTMRKVYGEELRGVAAYNSEGQVIGNAHDDLFRSDLSAEEALRRARRGPALDPEEGQL
;
A
#
# COMPACT_ATOMS: atom_id res chain seq x y z
N MET A 1 -5.93 -19.67 -21.91
CA MET A 1 -6.97 -19.02 -21.09
C MET A 1 -6.71 -17.52 -21.13
N SER A 2 -7.64 -16.64 -20.73
CA SER A 2 -7.28 -15.22 -20.63
C SER A 2 -6.37 -15.01 -19.42
N THR A 3 -5.45 -14.05 -19.49
CA THR A 3 -4.46 -13.80 -18.42
C THR A 3 -5.10 -13.55 -17.05
N PHE A 4 -6.31 -12.97 -17.00
CA PHE A 4 -7.04 -12.80 -15.74
C PHE A 4 -7.53 -14.11 -15.13
N HIS A 5 -7.93 -15.11 -15.93
CA HIS A 5 -8.33 -16.42 -15.39
C HIS A 5 -7.13 -17.17 -14.80
N GLU A 6 -5.96 -17.09 -15.45
CA GLU A 6 -4.73 -17.72 -14.95
C GLU A 6 -4.26 -17.08 -13.64
N PHE A 7 -4.28 -15.74 -13.58
CA PHE A 7 -3.99 -15.01 -12.35
C PHE A 7 -5.00 -15.32 -11.24
N ALA A 8 -6.30 -15.33 -11.56
CA ALA A 8 -7.36 -15.62 -10.61
C ALA A 8 -7.25 -17.03 -10.01
N ALA A 9 -6.96 -18.04 -10.84
CA ALA A 9 -6.72 -19.40 -10.39
C ALA A 9 -5.51 -19.48 -9.45
N MET A 10 -4.44 -18.74 -9.75
CA MET A 10 -3.25 -18.65 -8.90
C MET A 10 -3.56 -18.04 -7.53
N VAL A 11 -4.35 -16.95 -7.47
CA VAL A 11 -4.79 -16.35 -6.20
C VAL A 11 -5.69 -17.30 -5.41
N ALA A 12 -6.70 -17.90 -6.06
CA ALA A 12 -7.61 -18.82 -5.37
C ALA A 12 -6.89 -20.07 -4.83
N HIS A 13 -5.99 -20.68 -5.62
CA HIS A 13 -5.20 -21.83 -5.18
C HIS A 13 -4.23 -21.50 -4.04
N ARG A 14 -3.64 -20.30 -4.01
CA ARG A 14 -2.79 -19.86 -2.89
C ARG A 14 -3.54 -19.93 -1.56
N HIS A 15 -4.84 -19.62 -1.58
CA HIS A 15 -5.67 -19.49 -0.39
C HIS A 15 -6.63 -20.66 -0.17
N ASP A 16 -6.54 -21.73 -0.97
CA ASP A 16 -7.46 -22.88 -0.97
C ASP A 16 -7.82 -23.42 0.43
N PRO A 17 -6.86 -23.60 1.38
CA PRO A 17 -7.19 -24.10 2.72
C PRO A 17 -8.01 -23.14 3.60
N HIS A 18 -8.15 -21.89 3.18
CA HIS A 18 -8.72 -20.79 3.96
C HIS A 18 -9.97 -20.18 3.32
N LEU A 19 -10.35 -20.61 2.11
CA LEU A 19 -11.50 -20.06 1.40
C LEU A 19 -12.79 -20.25 2.20
N LEU A 20 -13.61 -19.20 2.24
CA LEU A 20 -14.93 -19.19 2.85
C LEU A 20 -16.00 -19.41 1.77
N ASP A 21 -17.06 -20.15 2.14
CA ASP A 21 -18.32 -20.39 1.39
C ASP A 21 -18.22 -21.14 0.05
N GLU A 22 -17.14 -20.93 -0.71
CA GLU A 22 -16.96 -21.36 -2.09
C GLU A 22 -15.58 -21.98 -2.30
N GLY A 23 -15.50 -22.91 -3.25
CA GLY A 23 -14.26 -23.56 -3.65
C GLY A 23 -13.35 -22.64 -4.49
N PRO A 24 -12.14 -23.12 -4.81
CA PRO A 24 -11.16 -22.34 -5.56
C PRO A 24 -11.64 -21.96 -6.97
N ASP A 25 -12.47 -22.79 -7.62
CA ASP A 25 -12.95 -22.54 -8.97
C ASP A 25 -13.97 -21.38 -9.00
N GLU A 26 -14.94 -21.36 -8.08
CA GLU A 26 -15.92 -20.29 -7.97
C GLU A 26 -15.27 -18.96 -7.56
N GLN A 27 -14.34 -18.99 -6.61
CA GLN A 27 -13.58 -17.80 -6.23
C GLN A 27 -12.71 -17.30 -7.38
N ALA A 28 -12.02 -18.18 -8.12
CA ALA A 28 -11.26 -17.79 -9.31
C ALA A 28 -12.14 -17.12 -10.38
N ALA A 29 -13.33 -17.67 -10.65
CA ALA A 29 -14.28 -17.05 -11.59
C ALA A 29 -14.68 -15.64 -11.14
N ARG A 30 -14.93 -15.44 -9.84
CA ARG A 30 -15.25 -14.14 -9.26
C ARG A 30 -14.10 -13.14 -9.37
N ILE A 31 -12.88 -13.55 -9.04
CA ILE A 31 -11.67 -12.70 -9.16
C ILE A 31 -11.50 -12.27 -10.62
N ALA A 32 -11.60 -13.20 -11.58
CA ALA A 32 -11.48 -12.89 -13.00
C ALA A 32 -12.54 -11.89 -13.48
N GLN A 33 -13.78 -12.00 -12.98
CA GLN A 33 -14.85 -11.03 -13.27
C GLN A 33 -14.54 -9.64 -12.69
N ARG A 34 -14.06 -9.56 -11.44
CA ARG A 34 -13.67 -8.29 -10.80
C ARG A 34 -12.53 -7.61 -11.56
N LEU A 35 -11.52 -8.38 -11.96
CA LEU A 35 -10.39 -7.89 -12.77
C LEU A 35 -10.85 -7.41 -14.15
N ALA A 36 -11.74 -8.13 -14.81
CA ALA A 36 -12.30 -7.72 -16.10
C ALA A 36 -13.09 -6.40 -15.98
N ALA A 37 -13.88 -6.25 -14.92
CA ALA A 37 -14.63 -5.02 -14.65
C ALA A 37 -13.68 -3.84 -14.38
N PHE A 38 -12.62 -4.05 -13.58
CA PHE A 38 -11.63 -3.03 -13.32
C PHE A 38 -10.85 -2.64 -14.58
N HIS A 39 -10.40 -3.63 -15.37
CA HIS A 39 -9.68 -3.43 -16.63
C HIS A 39 -10.46 -2.56 -17.63
N ALA A 40 -11.79 -2.65 -17.66
CA ALA A 40 -12.62 -1.84 -18.55
C ALA A 40 -12.49 -0.32 -18.32
N THR A 41 -12.10 0.10 -17.12
CA THR A 41 -11.90 1.51 -16.77
C THR A 41 -10.43 1.87 -16.57
N THR A 42 -9.62 0.88 -16.19
CA THR A 42 -8.19 1.02 -15.91
C THR A 42 -7.45 -0.11 -16.63
N PRO A 43 -7.10 0.06 -17.92
CA PRO A 43 -6.52 -1.01 -18.73
C PRO A 43 -5.23 -1.59 -18.14
N LEU A 44 -5.33 -2.83 -17.68
CA LEU A 44 -4.24 -3.63 -17.13
C LEU A 44 -3.51 -4.44 -18.21
N ALA A 45 -2.18 -4.44 -18.15
CA ALA A 45 -1.31 -5.38 -18.83
C ALA A 45 -0.50 -6.19 -17.79
N PRO A 46 -0.13 -7.45 -18.08
CA PRO A 46 0.71 -8.25 -17.17
C PRO A 46 2.10 -7.63 -17.02
N ALA A 47 2.64 -7.63 -15.80
CA ALA A 47 3.93 -6.97 -15.50
C ALA A 47 5.19 -7.82 -15.78
N GLY A 48 5.03 -9.07 -16.21
CA GLY A 48 6.14 -10.01 -16.38
C GLY A 48 6.87 -10.31 -15.06
N ASP A 49 8.20 -10.32 -15.09
CA ASP A 49 9.06 -10.62 -13.93
C ASP A 49 9.39 -9.37 -13.09
N THR A 50 8.63 -8.28 -13.27
CA THR A 50 8.93 -7.03 -12.56
C THR A 50 8.61 -7.17 -11.07
N VAL A 51 9.58 -6.81 -10.23
CA VAL A 51 9.43 -6.77 -8.77
C VAL A 51 9.54 -5.34 -8.27
N ILE A 52 8.81 -5.02 -7.20
CA ILE A 52 8.94 -3.76 -6.49
C ILE A 52 9.71 -3.96 -5.19
N ASP A 53 10.64 -3.04 -4.92
CA ASP A 53 11.31 -2.92 -3.63
C ASP A 53 10.38 -2.19 -2.64
N LEU A 54 10.13 -2.82 -1.49
CA LEU A 54 9.33 -2.27 -0.41
C LEU A 54 10.22 -1.45 0.53
N ALA A 55 11.02 -0.54 -0.04
CA ALA A 55 12.00 0.29 0.67
C ALA A 55 12.98 -0.51 1.55
N GLY A 56 13.44 -1.66 1.04
CA GLY A 56 14.36 -2.55 1.74
C GLY A 56 13.73 -3.48 2.78
N PHE A 57 12.42 -3.37 3.04
CA PHE A 57 11.69 -4.28 3.96
C PHE A 57 11.31 -5.61 3.32
N GLY A 58 11.50 -5.74 2.00
CA GLY A 58 11.19 -6.91 1.22
C GLY A 58 10.94 -6.55 -0.23
N THR A 59 10.53 -7.53 -1.02
CA THR A 59 10.11 -7.31 -2.41
C THR A 59 8.78 -8.00 -2.67
N ALA A 60 8.00 -7.44 -3.59
CA ALA A 60 6.76 -8.05 -4.04
C ALA A 60 6.72 -8.09 -5.58
N PRO A 61 6.20 -9.16 -6.19
CA PRO A 61 6.00 -9.21 -7.63
C PRO A 61 4.90 -8.23 -8.02
N MET A 62 5.18 -7.41 -9.03
CA MET A 62 4.14 -6.64 -9.70
C MET A 62 3.31 -7.60 -10.55
N ARG A 63 1.99 -7.52 -10.42
CA ARG A 63 1.06 -8.42 -11.12
C ARG A 63 0.58 -7.78 -12.41
N PHE A 64 0.23 -6.50 -12.35
CA PHE A 64 -0.23 -5.73 -13.50
C PHE A 64 0.44 -4.36 -13.55
N VAL A 65 0.53 -3.81 -14.77
CA VAL A 65 0.92 -2.43 -15.06
C VAL A 65 -0.17 -1.74 -15.87
N THR A 66 -0.22 -0.43 -15.77
CA THR A 66 -1.11 0.44 -16.55
C THR A 66 -0.30 1.31 -17.50
N ALA A 67 -0.97 1.89 -18.50
CA ALA A 67 -0.31 2.69 -19.55
C ALA A 67 0.36 3.98 -19.04
N ASP A 68 -0.02 4.45 -17.85
CA ASP A 68 0.50 5.64 -17.16
C ASP A 68 1.64 5.30 -16.18
N ASP A 69 2.35 4.19 -16.41
CA ASP A 69 3.41 3.64 -15.54
C ASP A 69 2.96 3.33 -14.10
N GLY A 70 1.65 3.28 -13.86
CA GLY A 70 1.06 2.68 -12.67
C GLY A 70 1.29 1.17 -12.61
N GLY A 71 1.31 0.63 -11.40
CA GLY A 71 1.65 -0.76 -11.15
C GLY A 71 0.86 -1.30 -9.98
N TYR A 72 0.44 -2.56 -10.05
CA TYR A 72 -0.39 -3.20 -9.03
C TYR A 72 0.32 -4.44 -8.50
N VAL A 73 0.40 -4.54 -7.19
CA VAL A 73 0.85 -5.73 -6.46
C VAL A 73 -0.33 -6.40 -5.77
N LEU A 74 -0.16 -7.66 -5.40
CA LEU A 74 -1.14 -8.37 -4.58
C LEU A 74 -0.88 -8.08 -3.10
N LEU A 75 -1.93 -7.79 -2.33
CA LEU A 75 -1.80 -7.48 -0.91
C LEU A 75 -1.19 -8.65 -0.14
N SER A 76 -1.60 -9.89 -0.44
CA SER A 76 -1.03 -11.08 0.20
C SER A 76 0.48 -11.23 -0.04
N ASP A 77 0.99 -10.89 -1.23
CA ASP A 77 2.43 -10.90 -1.50
C ASP A 77 3.18 -9.85 -0.69
N VAL A 78 2.61 -8.63 -0.55
CA VAL A 78 3.20 -7.56 0.27
C VAL A 78 3.16 -7.93 1.75
N ALA A 79 2.03 -8.47 2.22
CA ALA A 79 1.85 -8.90 3.60
C ALA A 79 2.87 -9.97 3.99
N ASP A 80 3.06 -10.98 3.14
CA ASP A 80 4.07 -12.02 3.36
C ASP A 80 5.49 -11.45 3.39
N ALA A 81 5.83 -10.56 2.46
CA ALA A 81 7.16 -9.92 2.41
C ALA A 81 7.46 -9.11 3.68
N LEU A 82 6.44 -8.48 4.27
CA LEU A 82 6.57 -7.67 5.48
C LEU A 82 6.39 -8.49 6.77
N GLY A 83 6.06 -9.78 6.70
CA GLY A 83 5.65 -10.57 7.87
C GLY A 83 4.40 -10.01 8.54
N TRP A 84 3.53 -9.35 7.78
CA TRP A 84 2.31 -8.73 8.27
C TRP A 84 1.14 -9.70 8.15
N ALA A 85 0.40 -9.93 9.23
CA ALA A 85 -0.74 -10.83 9.19
C ALA A 85 -1.82 -10.35 8.20
N LEU A 86 -2.24 -11.24 7.29
CA LEU A 86 -3.13 -10.87 6.18
C LEU A 86 -4.48 -10.27 6.62
N HIS A 87 -5.05 -10.70 7.75
CA HIS A 87 -6.30 -10.11 8.26
C HIS A 87 -6.11 -8.63 8.65
N THR A 88 -4.94 -8.27 9.16
CA THR A 88 -4.62 -6.88 9.53
C THR A 88 -4.35 -6.04 8.28
N ALA A 89 -3.61 -6.61 7.30
CA ALA A 89 -3.39 -5.96 6.01
C ALA A 89 -4.72 -5.75 5.25
N HIS A 90 -5.61 -6.75 5.27
CA HIS A 90 -6.95 -6.66 4.71
C HIS A 90 -7.78 -5.57 5.38
N ALA A 91 -7.76 -5.46 6.71
CA ALA A 91 -8.49 -4.41 7.42
C ALA A 91 -8.02 -3.00 7.02
N TRP A 92 -6.72 -2.82 6.72
CA TRP A 92 -6.22 -1.58 6.13
C TRP A 92 -6.78 -1.34 4.72
N ALA A 93 -6.77 -2.37 3.86
CA ALA A 93 -7.27 -2.27 2.48
C ALA A 93 -8.77 -1.96 2.42
N ASP A 94 -9.57 -2.59 3.29
CA ASP A 94 -11.00 -2.29 3.47
C ASP A 94 -11.20 -0.82 3.83
N ASN A 95 -10.42 -0.32 4.78
CA ASN A 95 -10.52 1.06 5.26
C ASN A 95 -10.17 2.09 4.15
N GLU A 96 -9.09 1.86 3.41
CA GLU A 96 -8.72 2.68 2.25
C GLU A 96 -9.81 2.64 1.17
N TYR A 97 -10.37 1.46 0.91
CA TYR A 97 -11.46 1.30 -0.07
C TYR A 97 -12.72 2.05 0.35
N GLU A 98 -13.09 2.04 1.63
CA GLU A 98 -14.21 2.84 2.15
C GLU A 98 -13.98 4.35 1.98
N TYR A 99 -12.78 4.85 2.26
CA TYR A 99 -12.46 6.26 2.04
C TYR A 99 -12.54 6.61 0.55
N ALA A 100 -11.96 5.78 -0.32
CA ALA A 100 -12.03 5.96 -1.77
C ALA A 100 -13.49 6.02 -2.28
N LEU A 101 -14.37 5.16 -1.76
CA LEU A 101 -15.80 5.18 -2.08
C LEU A 101 -16.48 6.48 -1.64
N ARG A 102 -16.17 6.98 -0.44
CA ARG A 102 -16.71 8.25 0.07
C ARG A 102 -16.24 9.42 -0.80
N ASP A 103 -14.96 9.47 -1.14
CA ASP A 103 -14.38 10.52 -1.96
C ASP A 103 -14.96 10.50 -3.39
N GLN A 104 -15.10 9.31 -3.98
CA GLN A 104 -15.73 9.14 -5.28
C GLN A 104 -17.17 9.67 -5.28
N ARG A 105 -17.93 9.30 -4.26
CA ARG A 105 -19.31 9.77 -4.11
C ARG A 105 -19.39 11.29 -4.01
N HIS A 106 -18.53 11.90 -3.19
CA HIS A 106 -18.46 13.36 -3.06
C HIS A 106 -18.13 14.03 -4.40
N ALA A 107 -17.19 13.47 -5.17
CA ALA A 107 -16.83 14.00 -6.49
C ALA A 107 -17.97 13.86 -7.51
N ASP A 108 -18.67 12.73 -7.51
CA ASP A 108 -19.82 12.48 -8.40
C ASP A 108 -20.99 13.43 -8.06
N GLU A 109 -21.27 13.64 -6.77
CA GLU A 109 -22.29 14.59 -6.29
C GLU A 109 -21.92 16.03 -6.68
N ALA A 110 -20.65 16.43 -6.55
CA ALA A 110 -20.17 17.75 -6.94
C ALA A 110 -20.24 18.00 -8.45
N ARG A 111 -20.01 16.96 -9.27
CA ARG A 111 -20.13 17.04 -10.74
C ARG A 111 -21.59 17.21 -11.17
N GLY A 112 -22.53 16.56 -10.49
CA GLY A 112 -23.97 16.75 -10.67
C GLY A 112 -24.53 16.29 -12.02
N ASP A 113 -23.78 15.48 -12.79
CA ASP A 113 -24.17 15.02 -14.13
C ASP A 113 -24.84 13.64 -14.15
N GLY A 114 -25.04 13.04 -12.96
CA GLY A 114 -25.69 11.75 -12.79
C GLY A 114 -24.86 10.54 -13.23
N ARG A 115 -23.58 10.73 -13.58
CA ARG A 115 -22.66 9.64 -13.93
C ARG A 115 -21.90 9.19 -12.69
N LEU A 116 -21.59 7.90 -12.61
CA LEU A 116 -20.71 7.34 -11.58
C LEU A 116 -19.27 7.30 -12.10
N GLY A 117 -18.33 7.81 -11.31
CA GLY A 117 -16.90 7.75 -11.57
C GLY A 117 -16.21 6.64 -10.78
N TYR A 118 -14.90 6.48 -11.03
CA TYR A 118 -14.05 5.47 -10.38
C TYR A 118 -12.62 5.96 -10.12
N GLU A 119 -12.37 7.27 -10.30
CA GLU A 119 -11.06 7.89 -10.23
C GLU A 119 -10.38 7.64 -8.87
N TYR A 120 -11.16 7.71 -7.78
CA TYR A 120 -10.64 7.52 -6.42
C TYR A 120 -10.49 6.04 -6.03
N MET A 121 -11.18 5.14 -6.73
CA MET A 121 -11.24 3.71 -6.43
C MET A 121 -10.10 2.88 -7.05
N ARG A 122 -9.11 3.53 -7.67
CA ARG A 122 -8.01 2.86 -8.36
C ARG A 122 -6.86 2.46 -7.43
N GLY A 123 -6.79 3.03 -6.23
CA GLY A 123 -5.67 2.81 -5.31
C GLY A 123 -5.63 1.40 -4.72
N VAL A 124 -6.80 0.88 -4.33
CA VAL A 124 -6.96 -0.42 -3.67
C VAL A 124 -8.21 -1.09 -4.24
N VAL A 125 -8.05 -2.25 -4.87
CA VAL A 125 -9.11 -2.92 -5.63
C VAL A 125 -9.41 -4.29 -5.03
N ASP A 126 -10.64 -4.46 -4.54
CA ASP A 126 -11.13 -5.72 -3.99
C ASP A 126 -11.22 -6.80 -5.10
N LEU A 127 -10.50 -7.91 -4.90
CA LEU A 127 -10.59 -9.06 -5.79
C LEU A 127 -11.81 -9.95 -5.51
N GLY A 128 -12.52 -9.70 -4.41
CA GLY A 128 -13.70 -10.44 -3.98
C GLY A 128 -13.35 -11.81 -3.40
N VAL A 129 -12.12 -11.99 -2.91
CA VAL A 129 -11.66 -13.20 -2.24
C VAL A 129 -12.09 -13.14 -0.78
N TRP A 130 -12.71 -14.21 -0.29
CA TRP A 130 -13.16 -14.29 1.10
C TRP A 130 -12.50 -15.48 1.76
N MET A 131 -11.83 -15.21 2.88
CA MET A 131 -11.08 -16.19 3.65
C MET A 131 -11.47 -16.12 5.13
N SER A 132 -11.37 -17.27 5.80
CA SER A 132 -11.36 -17.37 7.25
C SER A 132 -9.98 -17.82 7.71
N ILE A 133 -9.25 -16.93 8.37
CA ILE A 133 -7.87 -17.21 8.82
C ILE A 133 -7.76 -17.14 10.33
N ALA A 134 -6.79 -17.88 10.87
CA ALA A 134 -6.51 -17.86 12.30
C ALA A 134 -6.06 -16.46 12.73
N ASN A 135 -6.65 -15.95 13.81
CA ASN A 135 -6.25 -14.70 14.43
C ASN A 135 -6.17 -14.90 15.95
N PRO A 136 -4.99 -14.91 16.57
CA PRO A 136 -4.85 -15.12 18.01
C PRO A 136 -5.50 -14.01 18.86
N GLU A 137 -5.70 -12.82 18.29
CA GLU A 137 -6.26 -11.66 18.96
C GLU A 137 -7.80 -11.59 18.86
N ALA A 138 -8.39 -12.31 17.90
CA ALA A 138 -9.84 -12.32 17.70
C ALA A 138 -10.59 -12.97 18.87
N LYS A 139 -11.83 -12.56 19.11
CA LYS A 139 -12.70 -13.22 20.09
C LYS A 139 -12.89 -14.71 19.71
N PRO A 140 -12.84 -15.65 20.67
CA PRO A 140 -13.05 -17.05 20.36
C PRO A 140 -14.51 -17.32 19.93
N ASP A 141 -14.67 -18.25 19.00
CA ASP A 141 -15.95 -18.83 18.61
C ASP A 141 -16.47 -19.81 19.67
N GLY A 142 -17.61 -20.44 19.41
CA GLY A 142 -18.23 -21.41 20.32
C GLY A 142 -17.38 -22.67 20.58
N LEU A 143 -16.32 -22.90 19.80
CA LEU A 143 -15.38 -24.01 19.94
C LEU A 143 -14.01 -23.55 20.47
N GLY A 144 -13.88 -22.30 20.92
CA GLY A 144 -12.64 -21.73 21.45
C GLY A 144 -11.61 -21.34 20.39
N LYS A 145 -11.93 -21.49 19.10
CA LYS A 145 -11.04 -21.11 18.00
C LYS A 145 -11.20 -19.62 17.72
N ARG A 146 -10.12 -18.97 17.29
CA ARG A 146 -10.11 -17.52 17.05
C ARG A 146 -9.83 -17.28 15.57
N TRP A 147 -10.80 -16.66 14.91
CA TRP A 147 -10.83 -16.48 13.46
C TRP A 147 -11.01 -15.02 13.10
N SER A 148 -10.55 -14.64 11.93
CA SER A 148 -10.87 -13.36 11.31
C SER A 148 -11.10 -13.54 9.83
N THR A 149 -11.97 -12.69 9.29
CA THR A 149 -12.14 -12.55 7.86
C THR A 149 -10.88 -11.92 7.26
N ALA A 150 -10.48 -12.42 6.11
CA ALA A 150 -9.47 -11.82 5.27
C ALA A 150 -9.91 -11.83 3.81
N GLY A 151 -9.41 -10.89 3.03
CA GLY A 151 -9.54 -10.85 1.58
C GLY A 151 -8.19 -10.52 0.94
N ASP A 152 -8.13 -10.62 -0.38
CA ASP A 152 -6.95 -10.23 -1.15
C ASP A 152 -7.31 -9.13 -2.15
N TRP A 153 -6.34 -8.27 -2.43
CA TRP A 153 -6.54 -6.97 -3.05
C TRP A 153 -5.44 -6.69 -4.05
N LEU A 154 -5.75 -6.00 -5.14
CA LEU A 154 -4.71 -5.30 -5.88
C LEU A 154 -4.46 -3.95 -5.22
N VAL A 155 -3.20 -3.70 -4.88
CA VAL A 155 -2.74 -2.45 -4.31
C VAL A 155 -1.90 -1.73 -5.35
N SER A 156 -2.30 -0.53 -5.72
CA SER A 156 -1.53 0.31 -6.61
C SER A 156 -0.24 0.77 -5.93
N ARG A 157 0.82 0.89 -6.72
CA ARG A 157 2.17 1.29 -6.29
C ARG A 157 2.18 2.60 -5.52
N ASP A 158 1.33 3.55 -5.88
CA ASP A 158 1.18 4.84 -5.20
C ASP A 158 0.67 4.72 -3.76
N ARG A 159 -0.01 3.62 -3.42
CA ARG A 159 -0.51 3.34 -2.06
C ARG A 159 0.49 2.61 -1.17
N LEU A 160 1.59 2.09 -1.73
CA LEU A 160 2.61 1.39 -0.95
C LEU A 160 3.22 2.22 0.18
N PRO A 161 3.50 3.54 0.03
CA PRO A 161 3.97 4.35 1.14
C PRO A 161 2.96 4.40 2.31
N ALA A 162 1.66 4.55 2.02
CA ALA A 162 0.62 4.55 3.04
C ALA A 162 0.50 3.17 3.72
N LEU A 163 0.54 2.10 2.92
CA LEU A 163 0.55 0.72 3.40
C LEU A 163 1.73 0.49 4.35
N LEU A 164 2.95 0.88 3.96
CA LEU A 164 4.16 0.71 4.75
C LEU A 164 4.07 1.45 6.08
N LEU A 165 3.53 2.68 6.10
CA LEU A 165 3.31 3.45 7.33
C LEU A 165 2.31 2.78 8.30
N CYS A 166 1.36 2.01 7.79
CA CYS A 166 0.39 1.26 8.60
C CYS A 166 0.82 -0.18 8.91
N SER A 167 1.89 -0.65 8.29
CA SER A 167 2.45 -1.99 8.52
C SER A 167 3.18 -2.08 9.87
N PRO A 168 3.59 -3.29 10.31
CA PRO A 168 4.43 -3.48 11.50
C PRO A 168 5.73 -2.67 11.47
N TRP A 169 6.21 -2.33 10.27
CA TRP A 169 7.44 -1.58 10.04
C TRP A 169 7.23 -0.07 9.92
N GLY A 170 6.00 0.44 10.08
CA GLY A 170 5.65 1.82 9.78
C GLY A 170 6.49 2.87 10.52
N HIS A 171 6.84 2.60 11.79
CA HIS A 171 7.71 3.48 12.56
C HIS A 171 9.13 3.55 11.98
N GLU A 172 9.70 2.39 11.61
CA GLU A 172 11.04 2.33 11.04
C GLU A 172 11.08 2.92 9.63
N PHE A 173 10.08 2.59 8.80
CA PHE A 173 9.91 3.17 7.47
C PHE A 173 9.83 4.70 7.53
N ALA A 174 9.03 5.27 8.45
CA ALA A 174 8.99 6.71 8.66
C ALA A 174 10.37 7.26 9.07
N ASN A 175 11.01 6.67 10.08
CA ASN A 175 12.33 7.11 10.55
C ASN A 175 13.39 7.08 9.44
N ASN A 176 13.34 6.10 8.54
CA ASN A 176 14.29 5.94 7.45
C ASN A 176 14.03 6.91 6.30
N THR A 177 12.77 7.22 6.01
CA THR A 177 12.37 8.08 4.88
C THR A 177 12.35 9.57 5.22
N MET A 178 12.09 9.96 6.47
CA MET A 178 11.96 11.36 6.89
C MET A 178 13.15 12.25 6.49
N PRO A 179 14.43 11.81 6.63
CA PRO A 179 15.57 12.60 6.16
C PRO A 179 15.53 12.89 4.64
N HIS A 180 15.16 11.88 3.83
CA HIS A 180 15.09 12.04 2.38
C HIS A 180 13.88 12.90 1.96
N TRP A 181 12.76 12.72 2.66
CA TRP A 181 11.57 13.56 2.49
C TRP A 181 11.88 15.02 2.79
N ALA A 182 12.62 15.31 3.86
CA ALA A 182 13.06 16.65 4.21
C ALA A 182 13.89 17.31 3.08
N HIS A 183 14.87 16.59 2.52
CA HIS A 183 15.63 17.07 1.35
C HIS A 183 14.73 17.33 0.13
N THR A 184 13.77 16.45 -0.12
CA THR A 184 12.83 16.57 -1.25
C THR A 184 11.91 17.78 -1.07
N MET A 185 11.32 17.96 0.11
CA MET A 185 10.46 19.11 0.41
C MET A 185 11.23 20.42 0.36
N ARG A 186 12.48 20.45 0.83
CA ARG A 186 13.35 21.62 0.70
C ARG A 186 13.66 21.95 -0.76
N LYS A 187 13.83 20.94 -1.62
CA LYS A 187 14.04 21.17 -3.05
C LYS A 187 12.79 21.74 -3.73
N VAL A 188 11.60 21.30 -3.33
CA VAL A 188 10.33 21.70 -3.96
C VAL A 188 9.82 23.04 -3.43
N TYR A 189 9.78 23.22 -2.11
CA TYR A 189 9.16 24.37 -1.43
C TYR A 189 10.17 25.31 -0.79
N GLY A 190 11.46 24.97 -0.81
CA GLY A 190 12.43 25.67 0.00
C GLY A 190 12.58 27.15 -0.35
N GLU A 191 12.49 27.52 -1.63
CA GLU A 191 12.57 28.93 -2.02
C GLU A 191 11.40 29.76 -1.47
N GLU A 192 10.19 29.19 -1.46
CA GLU A 192 8.99 29.85 -0.92
C GLU A 192 9.09 30.01 0.61
N LEU A 193 9.78 29.09 1.29
CA LEU A 193 9.92 29.07 2.74
C LEU A 193 11.10 29.90 3.28
N ARG A 194 12.03 30.35 2.43
CA ARG A 194 13.19 31.18 2.85
C ARG A 194 12.79 32.52 3.47
N GLY A 195 11.64 33.06 3.07
CA GLY A 195 11.10 34.32 3.59
C GLY A 195 10.12 34.16 4.76
N VAL A 196 9.79 32.92 5.15
CA VAL A 196 8.79 32.64 6.19
C VAL A 196 9.51 32.49 7.53
N ALA A 197 9.12 33.30 8.52
CA ALA A 197 9.67 33.22 9.87
C ALA A 197 9.20 31.92 10.58
N ALA A 198 10.11 31.23 11.25
CA ALA A 198 9.78 30.14 12.16
C ALA A 198 9.57 30.71 13.57
N TYR A 199 8.52 30.25 14.25
CA TYR A 199 8.15 30.72 15.58
C TYR A 199 8.22 29.59 16.60
N ASN A 200 8.72 29.88 17.81
CA ASN A 200 8.61 28.96 18.93
C ASN A 200 7.18 28.94 19.51
N SER A 201 6.95 28.08 20.51
CA SER A 201 5.67 27.98 21.24
C SER A 201 5.24 29.26 21.95
N GLU A 202 6.14 30.24 22.11
CA GLU A 202 5.89 31.54 22.74
C GLU A 202 5.66 32.65 21.71
N GLY A 203 5.66 32.32 20.41
CA GLY A 203 5.43 33.27 19.32
C GLY A 203 6.63 34.15 18.98
N GLN A 204 7.84 33.80 19.42
CA GLN A 204 9.08 34.50 19.05
C GLN A 204 9.69 33.89 17.80
N VAL A 205 10.24 34.75 16.91
CA VAL A 205 10.96 34.30 15.72
C VAL A 205 12.29 33.66 16.14
N ILE A 206 12.46 32.37 15.83
CA ILE A 206 13.66 31.58 16.17
C ILE A 206 14.53 31.23 14.95
N GLY A 207 14.04 31.51 13.75
CA GLY A 207 14.74 31.19 12.51
C GLY A 207 13.85 31.41 11.30
N ASN A 208 14.16 30.71 10.21
CA ASN A 208 13.29 30.63 9.05
C ASN A 208 12.64 29.23 8.98
N ALA A 209 11.44 29.16 8.43
CA ALA A 209 10.68 27.92 8.28
C ALA A 209 11.41 26.93 7.35
N HIS A 210 12.22 27.44 6.43
CA HIS A 210 13.05 26.66 5.51
C HIS A 210 14.07 25.75 6.22
N ASP A 211 14.71 26.24 7.30
CA ASP A 211 15.77 25.53 8.02
C ASP A 211 15.23 24.74 9.22
N ASP A 212 14.09 25.12 9.79
CA ASP A 212 13.49 24.42 10.94
C ASP A 212 12.57 23.25 10.55
N LEU A 213 11.74 23.38 9.51
CA LEU A 213 10.72 22.36 9.19
C LEU A 213 11.27 21.13 8.47
N PHE A 214 12.34 21.30 7.68
CA PHE A 214 12.88 20.25 6.79
C PHE A 214 14.39 20.05 7.00
N ARG A 215 14.84 20.16 8.25
CA ARG A 215 16.24 19.91 8.60
C ARG A 215 16.57 18.43 8.51
N SER A 216 17.68 18.13 7.85
CA SER A 216 18.32 16.83 7.93
C SER A 216 19.82 17.04 8.12
N ASP A 217 20.40 16.36 9.11
CA ASP A 217 21.85 16.36 9.34
C ASP A 217 22.59 15.38 8.40
N LEU A 218 21.87 14.63 7.56
CA LEU A 218 22.42 13.72 6.55
C LEU A 218 22.59 14.44 5.21
N SER A 219 23.57 14.02 4.40
CA SER A 219 23.63 14.43 2.99
C SER A 219 22.43 13.85 2.21
N ALA A 220 22.06 14.45 1.07
CA ALA A 220 20.93 13.98 0.27
C ALA A 220 21.12 12.53 -0.22
N GLU A 221 22.35 12.15 -0.56
CA GLU A 221 22.71 10.79 -0.96
C GLU A 221 22.61 9.79 0.20
N GLU A 222 23.12 10.16 1.37
CA GLU A 222 23.01 9.33 2.57
C GLU A 222 21.56 9.19 3.05
N ALA A 223 20.78 10.27 2.95
CA ALA A 223 19.36 10.24 3.25
C ALA A 223 18.59 9.32 2.29
N LEU A 224 18.89 9.36 0.98
CA LEU A 224 18.30 8.44 0.00
C LEU A 224 18.72 6.99 0.25
N ARG A 225 19.98 6.74 0.60
CA ARG A 225 20.48 5.41 0.98
C ARG A 225 19.72 4.88 2.20
N ARG A 226 19.56 5.71 3.23
CA ARG A 226 18.78 5.39 4.43
C ARG A 226 17.31 5.16 4.11
N ALA A 227 16.69 5.94 3.23
CA ALA A 227 15.28 5.75 2.86
C ALA A 227 14.99 4.40 2.18
N ARG A 228 16.01 3.75 1.64
CA ARG A 228 15.93 2.40 1.03
C ARG A 228 16.40 1.29 1.98
N ARG A 229 16.68 1.62 3.24
CA ARG A 229 17.08 0.66 4.25
C ARG A 229 15.83 0.08 4.91
N GLY A 230 15.66 -1.23 4.80
CA GLY A 230 14.76 -1.98 5.68
C GLY A 230 15.47 -2.47 6.94
N PRO A 231 14.92 -3.48 7.64
CA PRO A 231 15.38 -3.92 8.96
C PRO A 231 16.81 -4.49 8.96
N ALA A 232 17.34 -4.80 7.78
CA ALA A 232 18.50 -5.68 7.61
C ALA A 232 19.81 -4.99 7.21
N LEU A 233 19.95 -3.67 7.29
CA LEU A 233 21.24 -3.01 6.99
C LEU A 233 21.85 -2.32 8.20
N ASP A 234 21.98 -3.01 9.35
CA ASP A 234 23.04 -2.61 10.26
C ASP A 234 24.39 -2.83 9.57
N PRO A 235 25.24 -1.80 9.44
CA PRO A 235 26.55 -1.93 8.80
C PRO A 235 27.52 -2.88 9.55
N GLU A 236 27.11 -3.49 10.66
CA GLU A 236 27.99 -4.31 11.50
C GLU A 236 27.92 -5.82 11.23
N GLU A 237 26.97 -6.34 10.44
CA GLU A 237 26.95 -7.76 10.04
C GLU A 237 27.51 -7.99 8.61
N GLY A 238 28.60 -7.30 8.30
CA GLY A 238 29.37 -7.46 7.06
C GLY A 238 30.88 -7.61 7.27
N GLN A 239 31.33 -7.77 8.51
CA GLN A 239 32.72 -8.10 8.85
C GLN A 239 32.75 -9.15 9.97
N LEU A 240 32.66 -10.42 9.58
CA LEU A 240 33.56 -11.54 9.93
C LEU A 240 32.97 -12.87 9.46
#